data_AF-A0A2T0L2D0-F1
#
_entry.id   AF-A0A2T0L2D0-F1
#
_cell.length_a   1.000
_cell.length_b   1.000
_cell.length_c   1.000
_cell.angle_alpha   90.00
_cell.angle_beta   90.00
_cell.angle_gamma   90.00
#
_symmetry.space_group_name_H-M   'P 1'
#
loop_
_entity.id
_entity.type
_entity.pdbx_description
1 polymer ?
#
loop_
_entity_poly.entity_id
_entity_poly.type
_entity_poly.pdbx_seq_one_letter_code
_entity_poly.pdbx_strand_id
1 'polypeptide(L)'
;MKNLINEMGSSSRAATAVEAAAAADFVVVAVPLKLVNDMPVEALAGKIVLNTDNYMIWHDGHYPIVHSGEKSVRQLRQTKLAASKVLKAFTHIHAARSISLDALPGSPAVLRFCFERLS
;
A
#
# COMPACT_ATOMS: atom_id res chain seq x y z
N MET A 1 18.15 -7.34 8.37
CA MET A 1 17.23 -7.85 7.34
C MET A 1 17.14 -9.38 7.28
N LYS A 2 18.26 -10.12 7.23
CA LYS A 2 18.25 -11.60 7.08
C LYS A 2 17.37 -12.32 8.10
N ASN A 3 17.43 -11.93 9.38
CA ASN A 3 16.61 -12.54 10.44
C ASN A 3 15.11 -12.36 10.20
N LEU A 4 14.67 -11.18 9.76
CA LEU A 4 13.26 -10.90 9.45
C LEU A 4 12.76 -11.73 8.25
N ILE A 5 13.60 -11.92 7.22
CA ILE A 5 13.24 -12.76 6.07
C ILE A 5 13.07 -14.22 6.51
N ASN A 6 13.93 -14.70 7.41
CA ASN A 6 13.83 -16.05 7.95
C ASN A 6 12.53 -16.25 8.78
N GLU A 7 12.11 -15.24 9.54
CA GLU A 7 10.84 -15.25 10.29
C GLU A 7 9.60 -15.30 9.38
N MET A 8 9.65 -14.65 8.20
CA MET A 8 8.55 -14.67 7.22
C MET A 8 8.52 -15.94 6.34
N GLY A 9 9.55 -16.79 6.40
CA GLY A 9 9.64 -18.05 5.65
C GLY A 9 10.18 -17.92 4.22
N SER A 10 10.38 -19.08 3.57
CA SER A 10 11.07 -19.22 2.27
C SER A 10 10.36 -18.57 1.08
N SER A 11 9.06 -18.29 1.19
CA SER A 11 8.29 -17.56 0.17
C SER A 11 8.54 -16.05 0.19
N SER A 12 9.32 -15.55 1.15
CA SER A 12 9.61 -14.12 1.32
C SER A 12 11.03 -13.79 0.88
N ARG A 13 11.22 -12.64 0.24
CA ARG A 13 12.54 -12.08 -0.07
C ARG A 13 12.52 -10.57 0.06
N ALA A 14 13.66 -9.99 0.43
CA ALA A 14 13.85 -8.56 0.27
C ALA A 14 14.05 -8.21 -1.22
N ALA A 15 13.48 -7.09 -1.64
CA ALA A 15 13.57 -6.58 -3.00
C ALA A 15 13.45 -5.06 -2.98
N THR A 16 13.90 -4.40 -4.05
CA THR A 16 13.59 -3.00 -4.31
C THR A 16 12.11 -2.82 -4.68
N ALA A 17 11.59 -1.59 -4.58
CA ALA A 17 10.22 -1.30 -4.96
C ALA A 17 9.92 -1.62 -6.44
N VAL A 18 10.90 -1.41 -7.33
CA VAL A 18 10.79 -1.72 -8.75
C VAL A 18 10.70 -3.24 -8.97
N GLU A 19 11.60 -4.01 -8.37
CA GLU A 19 11.60 -5.47 -8.48
C GLU A 19 10.32 -6.10 -7.91
N ALA A 20 9.85 -5.59 -6.76
CA ALA A 20 8.61 -6.05 -6.15
C ALA A 20 7.39 -5.74 -7.04
N ALA A 21 7.32 -4.52 -7.61
CA ALA A 21 6.25 -4.14 -8.51
C ALA A 21 6.25 -4.99 -9.79
N ALA A 22 7.43 -5.20 -10.40
CA ALA A 22 7.56 -5.99 -11.62
C ALA A 22 7.07 -7.43 -11.45
N ALA A 23 7.41 -8.06 -10.32
CA ALA A 23 7.10 -9.47 -10.06
C ALA A 23 5.65 -9.72 -9.57
N ALA A 24 4.88 -8.68 -9.22
CA ALA A 24 3.59 -8.84 -8.56
C ALA A 24 2.40 -8.61 -9.50
N ASP A 25 1.33 -9.40 -9.34
CA ASP A 25 0.05 -9.19 -10.03
C ASP A 25 -0.75 -8.02 -9.42
N PHE A 26 -0.62 -7.82 -8.11
CA PHE A 26 -1.17 -6.70 -7.34
C PHE A 26 -0.14 -6.21 -6.33
N VAL A 27 -0.17 -4.93 -5.99
CA VAL A 27 0.83 -4.31 -5.09
C VAL A 27 0.15 -3.68 -3.90
N VAL A 28 0.66 -3.94 -2.69
CA VAL A 28 0.27 -3.23 -1.48
C VAL A 28 1.28 -2.11 -1.22
N VAL A 29 0.81 -0.88 -1.11
CA VAL A 29 1.62 0.29 -0.80
C VAL A 29 1.44 0.62 0.68
N ALA A 30 2.45 0.29 1.47
CA ALA A 30 2.55 0.53 2.90
C ALA A 30 3.57 1.64 3.23
N VAL A 31 3.58 2.71 2.43
CA VAL A 31 4.41 3.90 2.66
C VAL A 31 3.55 5.17 2.78
N PRO A 32 4.02 6.19 3.51
CA PRO A 32 3.31 7.46 3.65
C PRO A 32 2.93 8.10 2.29
N LEU A 33 1.85 8.88 2.27
CA LEU A 33 1.61 9.79 1.14
C LEU A 33 2.60 10.97 1.23
N LYS A 34 3.06 11.46 0.07
CA LYS A 34 4.28 12.29 0.02
C LYS A 34 4.32 13.56 -0.84
N LEU A 35 3.28 14.25 -1.32
CA LEU A 35 3.37 15.36 -2.33
C LEU A 35 4.34 15.19 -3.55
N VAL A 36 5.67 15.23 -3.39
CA VAL A 36 6.63 14.66 -4.34
C VAL A 36 6.43 13.14 -4.47
N ASN A 37 6.55 12.59 -5.67
CA ASN A 37 6.38 11.16 -5.90
C ASN A 37 7.73 10.49 -6.14
N ASP A 38 8.09 9.54 -5.26
CA ASP A 38 9.29 8.70 -5.33
C ASP A 38 8.94 7.21 -5.60
N MET A 39 7.68 6.93 -5.96
CA MET A 39 7.20 5.59 -6.28
C MET A 39 7.56 5.19 -7.72
N PRO A 40 7.77 3.89 -8.00
CA PRO A 40 8.13 3.40 -9.33
C PRO A 40 6.90 3.35 -10.27
N VAL A 41 6.47 4.52 -10.77
CA VAL A 41 5.22 4.67 -11.55
C VAL A 41 5.18 3.75 -12.75
N GLU A 42 6.29 3.65 -13.49
CA GLU A 42 6.38 2.79 -14.68
C GLU A 42 6.17 1.32 -14.34
N ALA A 43 6.81 0.82 -13.28
CA ALA A 43 6.66 -0.56 -12.84
C ALA A 43 5.26 -0.87 -12.27
N LEU A 44 4.52 0.15 -11.86
CA LEU A 44 3.15 0.04 -11.33
C LEU A 44 2.06 0.23 -12.39
N ALA A 45 2.42 0.60 -13.62
CA ALA A 45 1.46 0.84 -14.69
C ALA A 45 0.60 -0.40 -14.97
N GLY A 46 -0.71 -0.20 -15.12
CA GLY A 46 -1.71 -1.24 -15.34
C GLY A 46 -2.08 -2.06 -14.09
N LYS A 47 -1.29 -2.00 -13.01
CA LYS A 47 -1.49 -2.84 -11.82
C LYS A 47 -2.58 -2.32 -10.89
N ILE A 48 -3.15 -3.25 -10.12
CA ILE A 48 -4.00 -2.91 -8.97
C ILE A 48 -3.08 -2.55 -7.80
N VAL A 49 -3.27 -1.35 -7.25
CA VAL A 49 -2.50 -0.84 -6.12
C VAL A 49 -3.40 -0.67 -4.92
N LEU A 50 -3.19 -1.50 -3.90
CA LEU A 50 -3.84 -1.45 -2.61
C LEU A 50 -3.11 -0.45 -1.72
N ASN A 51 -3.66 0.74 -1.59
CA ASN A 51 -3.11 1.83 -0.82
C ASN A 51 -3.61 1.77 0.63
N THR A 52 -2.66 1.69 1.57
CA THR A 52 -2.96 1.58 3.00
C THR A 52 -2.77 2.88 3.75
N ASP A 53 -2.71 4.02 3.05
CA ASP A 53 -2.45 5.30 3.71
C ASP A 53 -3.58 5.71 4.66
N ASN A 54 -3.14 6.25 5.79
CA ASN A 54 -3.95 7.00 6.73
C ASN A 54 -3.30 8.37 6.85
N TYR A 55 -3.82 9.34 6.10
CA TYR A 55 -3.27 10.68 6.12
C TYR A 55 -3.43 11.30 7.52
N MET A 56 -2.30 11.58 8.17
CA MET A 56 -2.25 12.19 9.50
C MET A 56 -1.30 13.39 9.46
N ILE A 57 -1.80 14.58 9.78
CA ILE A 57 -1.05 15.85 9.66
C ILE A 57 0.28 15.81 10.44
N TRP A 58 0.29 15.19 11.62
CA TRP A 58 1.48 15.09 12.48
C TRP A 58 2.53 14.09 11.98
N HIS A 59 2.17 13.19 11.07
CA HIS A 59 3.04 12.14 10.54
C HIS A 59 3.47 12.43 9.09
N ASP A 60 2.52 12.84 8.25
CA ASP A 60 2.73 13.03 6.80
C ASP A 60 3.01 14.49 6.42
N GLY A 61 2.80 15.42 7.36
CA GLY A 61 2.89 16.86 7.17
C GLY A 61 1.56 17.50 6.75
N HIS A 62 1.55 18.84 6.72
CA HIS A 62 0.38 19.63 6.38
C HIS A 62 0.26 19.79 4.85
N TYR A 63 -0.81 19.27 4.24
CA TYR A 63 -1.06 19.39 2.80
C TYR A 63 -2.20 20.39 2.54
N PRO A 64 -1.90 21.65 2.18
CA PRO A 64 -2.93 22.68 1.98
C PRO A 64 -4.01 22.26 0.96
N ILE A 65 -3.63 21.53 -0.08
CA ILE A 65 -4.55 21.02 -1.11
C ILE A 65 -5.57 20.00 -0.55
N VAL A 66 -5.22 19.28 0.51
CA VAL A 66 -6.13 18.36 1.21
C VAL A 66 -7.03 19.14 2.16
N HIS A 67 -6.46 20.09 2.91
CA HIS A 67 -7.21 20.85 3.92
C HIS A 67 -8.17 21.88 3.34
N SER A 68 -7.84 22.44 2.17
CA SER A 68 -8.76 23.27 1.39
C SER A 68 -9.90 22.46 0.75
N GLY A 69 -9.81 21.14 0.72
CA GLY A 69 -10.76 20.27 0.03
C GLY A 69 -10.59 20.22 -1.49
N GLU A 70 -9.60 20.91 -2.07
CA GLU A 70 -9.33 20.92 -3.51
C GLU A 70 -9.05 19.49 -4.04
N LYS A 71 -8.30 18.68 -3.28
CA LYS A 71 -8.13 17.25 -3.56
C LYS A 71 -8.21 16.42 -2.29
N SER A 72 -8.96 15.33 -2.34
CA SER A 72 -8.85 14.26 -1.36
C SER A 72 -7.48 13.55 -1.44
N VAL A 73 -7.07 12.94 -0.32
CA VAL A 73 -5.89 12.05 -0.21
C VAL A 73 -5.90 10.97 -1.30
N ARG A 74 -7.08 10.39 -1.56
CA ARG A 74 -7.28 9.40 -2.61
C ARG A 74 -6.97 9.97 -3.99
N GLN A 75 -7.50 11.15 -4.31
CA GLN A 75 -7.25 11.80 -5.60
C GLN A 75 -5.77 12.15 -5.77
N LEU A 76 -5.07 12.57 -4.71
CA LEU A 76 -3.62 12.79 -4.75
C LEU A 76 -2.87 11.50 -5.08
N ARG A 77 -3.18 10.38 -4.42
CA ARG A 77 -2.54 9.09 -4.71
C ARG A 77 -2.82 8.64 -6.15
N GLN A 78 -4.07 8.71 -6.59
CA GLN A 78 -4.45 8.33 -7.96
C GLN A 78 -3.78 9.23 -9.00
N THR A 79 -3.59 10.53 -8.73
CA THR A 79 -2.87 11.44 -9.63
C THR A 79 -1.41 11.02 -9.79
N LYS A 80 -0.76 10.60 -8.69
CA LYS A 80 0.64 10.15 -8.71
C LYS A 80 0.86 8.81 -9.39
N LEU A 81 -0.15 7.93 -9.33
CA LEU A 81 -0.15 6.62 -9.94
C LEU A 81 -1.21 6.56 -11.04
N ALA A 82 -1.17 7.53 -11.95
CA ALA A 82 -2.22 7.74 -12.96
C ALA A 82 -2.41 6.51 -13.87
N ALA A 83 -1.34 5.75 -14.12
CA ALA A 83 -1.39 4.53 -14.93
C ALA A 83 -1.85 3.29 -14.14
N SER A 84 -2.07 3.38 -12.82
CA SER A 84 -2.48 2.26 -11.96
C SER A 84 -3.94 2.38 -11.51
N LYS A 85 -4.54 1.26 -11.08
CA LYS A 85 -5.86 1.24 -10.44
C LYS A 85 -5.68 1.28 -8.93
N VAL A 86 -5.84 2.47 -8.32
CA VAL A 86 -5.62 2.64 -6.87
C VAL A 86 -6.89 2.38 -6.08
N LEU A 87 -6.80 1.51 -5.07
CA LEU A 87 -7.89 1.15 -4.16
C LEU A 87 -7.42 1.40 -2.73
N LYS A 88 -8.30 1.92 -1.87
CA LYS A 88 -8.01 2.07 -0.44
C LYS A 88 -8.30 0.74 0.25
N ALA A 89 -7.32 0.19 0.97
CA ALA A 89 -7.47 -1.08 1.67
C ALA A 89 -6.72 -1.03 3.01
N PHE A 90 -7.14 -1.86 3.97
CA PHE A 90 -6.45 -2.07 5.25
C PHE A 90 -6.29 -0.85 6.16
N THR A 91 -7.01 0.25 5.91
CA THR A 91 -6.82 1.51 6.65
C THR A 91 -7.41 1.50 8.06
N HIS A 92 -8.27 0.53 8.37
CA HIS A 92 -8.83 0.29 9.72
C HIS A 92 -8.20 -0.93 10.40
N ILE A 93 -7.11 -1.47 9.85
CA ILE A 93 -6.40 -2.60 10.43
C ILE A 93 -5.26 -2.07 11.30
N HIS A 94 -5.19 -2.56 12.54
CA HIS A 94 -4.08 -2.23 13.44
C HIS A 94 -2.95 -3.25 13.23
N ALA A 95 -1.93 -2.88 12.46
CA ALA A 95 -0.85 -3.80 12.05
C ALA A 95 -0.27 -4.61 13.22
N ALA A 96 0.08 -3.96 14.34
CA ALA A 96 0.65 -4.64 15.50
C ALA A 96 -0.30 -5.68 16.14
N ARG A 97 -1.62 -5.55 15.96
CA ARG A 97 -2.61 -6.52 16.46
C ARG A 97 -2.94 -7.60 15.44
N SER A 98 -2.76 -7.29 14.16
CA SER A 98 -3.06 -8.21 13.05
C SER A 98 -1.90 -9.13 12.69
N ILE A 99 -0.66 -8.71 12.95
CA ILE A 99 0.53 -9.55 12.82
C ILE A 99 0.51 -10.68 13.88
N SER A 100 -0.31 -10.55 14.92
CA SER A 100 -0.47 -11.53 16.01
C SER A 100 -1.63 -12.52 15.83
N LEU A 101 -2.38 -12.47 14.71
CA LEU A 101 -3.25 -13.60 14.40
C LEU A 101 -2.36 -14.72 13.92
N ASP A 102 -2.26 -15.78 14.72
CA ASP A 102 -1.70 -17.07 14.36
C ASP A 102 -2.30 -17.52 13.02
N ALA A 103 -1.65 -17.14 11.92
CA ALA A 103 -1.78 -17.87 10.69
C ALA A 103 -1.10 -19.20 11.01
N LEU A 104 -1.91 -20.21 11.37
CA LEU A 104 -1.46 -21.58 11.41
C LEU A 104 -0.60 -21.82 10.15
N PRO A 105 0.57 -22.46 10.26
CA PRO A 105 1.42 -22.74 9.11
C PRO A 105 0.58 -23.39 8.00
N GLY A 106 0.43 -22.71 6.86
CA GLY A 106 -0.36 -23.19 5.72
C GLY A 106 -1.83 -22.73 5.67
N SER A 107 -2.34 -21.98 6.64
CA SER A 107 -3.63 -21.31 6.49
C SER A 107 -3.49 -20.15 5.50
N PRO A 108 -4.27 -20.10 4.41
CA PRO A 108 -4.32 -18.90 3.59
C PRO A 108 -4.81 -17.78 4.50
N ALA A 109 -4.02 -16.71 4.64
CA ALA A 109 -4.51 -15.48 5.24
C ALA A 109 -5.64 -14.97 4.33
N VAL A 110 -6.89 -15.29 4.66
CA VAL A 110 -8.04 -14.86 3.87
C VAL A 110 -8.31 -13.40 4.23
N LEU A 111 -7.59 -12.50 3.56
CA LEU A 111 -7.96 -11.09 3.51
C LEU A 111 -9.13 -10.96 2.55
N ARG A 112 -10.33 -10.88 3.12
CA ARG A 112 -11.56 -10.72 2.34
C ARG A 112 -11.69 -9.27 1.93
N PHE A 113 -11.42 -8.98 0.66
CA PHE A 113 -11.54 -7.64 0.09
C PHE A 113 -12.96 -7.40 -0.42
N CYS A 114 -13.67 -6.43 0.16
CA CYS A 114 -14.78 -5.78 -0.51
C CYS A 114 -14.21 -4.68 -1.39
N PHE A 115 -14.15 -4.91 -2.70
CA PHE A 115 -13.78 -3.88 -3.66
C PHE A 115 -15.03 -3.08 -4.03
N GLU A 116 -15.06 -1.82 -3.62
CA GLU A 116 -15.96 -0.85 -4.23
C GLU A 116 -15.23 -0.22 -5.41
N ARG A 117 -15.76 -0.42 -6.63
CA ARG A 117 -15.21 0.19 -7.84
C ARG A 117 -15.50 1.68 -7.76
N LEU A 118 -14.45 2.45 -7.53
CA LEU A 118 -14.58 3.89 -7.46
C LEU A 118 -14.53 4.45 -8.89
N SER A 119 -15.69 4.95 -9.36
CA SER A 119 -15.84 5.74 -10.57
C SER A 119 -14.99 7.01 -10.57
#